data_AF-A0A1Q7UU23-F1
#
_entry.id   AF-A0A1Q7UU23-F1
#
_cell.length_a   1.000
_cell.length_b   1.000
_cell.length_c   1.000
_cell.angle_alpha   90.00
_cell.angle_beta   90.00
_cell.angle_gamma   90.00
#
_symmetry.space_group_name_H-M   'P 1'
#
loop_
_entity.id
_entity.type
_entity.pdbx_description
1 polymer ?
#
loop_
_entity_poly.entity_id
_entity_poly.type
_entity_poly.pdbx_seq_one_letter_code
_entity_poly.pdbx_strand_id
1 'polypeptide(L)'
;MPAYIIVEIDIVDPIGYEEYKKLAGATVEKYGGKYIVRGGKTEVLEGDWKPKRIVVLEFESADRAKEWLNCEEYREPREMRH
;
A
#
# COMPACT_ATOMS: atom_id res chain seq x y z
N MET A 1 5.98 -2.88 18.81
CA MET A 1 4.69 -2.18 18.61
C MET A 1 4.39 -2.19 17.13
N PRO A 2 3.13 -2.47 16.73
CA PRO A 2 2.74 -2.47 15.32
C PRO A 2 3.05 -1.13 14.64
N ALA A 3 3.35 -1.18 13.35
CA ALA A 3 3.56 -0.01 12.51
C ALA A 3 2.61 -0.04 11.33
N TYR A 4 2.21 1.15 10.87
CA TYR A 4 1.25 1.31 9.79
C TYR A 4 1.85 2.08 8.63
N ILE A 5 1.68 1.56 7.42
CA ILE A 5 1.92 2.31 6.18
C ILE A 5 0.56 2.73 5.64
N ILE A 6 0.37 4.04 5.47
CA ILE A 6 -0.85 4.65 4.96
C ILE A 6 -0.54 5.27 3.61
N VAL A 7 -1.28 4.87 2.58
CA VAL A 7 -1.05 5.32 1.20
C VAL A 7 -2.36 5.80 0.61
N GLU A 8 -2.36 7.01 0.07
CA GLU A 8 -3.37 7.48 -0.86
C GLU A 8 -2.88 7.24 -2.29
N ILE A 9 -3.73 6.64 -3.11
CA ILE A 9 -3.42 6.24 -4.49
C ILE A 9 -4.40 6.93 -5.43
N ASP A 10 -3.85 7.58 -6.45
CA ASP A 10 -4.57 8.01 -7.64
C ASP A 10 -4.31 7.00 -8.77
N ILE A 11 -5.34 6.30 -9.23
CA ILE A 11 -5.20 5.32 -10.30
C ILE A 11 -5.39 6.02 -11.64
N VAL A 12 -4.27 6.28 -12.33
CA VAL A 12 -4.27 6.91 -13.66
C VAL A 12 -4.19 5.89 -14.80
N ASP A 13 -3.60 4.71 -14.55
CA ASP A 13 -3.61 3.55 -15.45
C ASP A 13 -4.16 2.32 -14.71
N PRO A 14 -5.45 1.96 -14.94
CA PRO A 14 -6.06 0.81 -14.30
C PRO A 14 -5.39 -0.54 -14.65
N ILE A 15 -4.87 -0.70 -15.87
CA ILE A 15 -4.30 -1.97 -16.32
C ILE A 15 -2.93 -2.19 -15.67
N GLY A 16 -2.05 -1.20 -15.75
CA GLY A 16 -0.75 -1.24 -15.05
C GLY A 16 -0.91 -1.37 -13.53
N TYR A 17 -1.93 -0.70 -12.96
CA TYR A 17 -2.22 -0.79 -11.53
C TYR A 17 -2.60 -2.21 -11.07
N GLU A 18 -3.37 -2.96 -11.87
CA GLU A 18 -3.74 -4.33 -11.53
C GLU A 18 -2.52 -5.25 -11.44
N GLU A 19 -1.54 -5.07 -12.33
CA GLU A 19 -0.32 -5.87 -12.30
C GLU A 19 0.58 -5.47 -11.12
N TYR A 20 0.77 -4.16 -10.91
CA TYR A 20 1.43 -3.62 -9.71
C TYR A 20 0.81 -4.20 -8.42
N LYS A 21 -0.52 -4.20 -8.32
CA LYS A 21 -1.25 -4.65 -7.13
C LYS A 21 -0.98 -6.12 -6.79
N LYS A 22 -0.80 -6.98 -7.80
CA LYS A 22 -0.45 -8.40 -7.60
C LYS A 22 0.98 -8.54 -7.10
N LEU A 23 1.93 -7.92 -7.80
CA LEU A 23 3.36 -8.02 -7.46
C LEU A 23 3.63 -7.42 -6.08
N ALA A 24 3.14 -6.21 -5.81
CA ALA A 24 3.24 -5.56 -4.52
C ALA A 24 2.59 -6.40 -3.41
N GLY A 25 1.41 -6.96 -3.67
CA GLY A 25 0.68 -7.80 -2.70
C GLY A 25 1.50 -9.00 -2.21
N ALA A 26 2.16 -9.71 -3.13
CA ALA A 26 3.01 -10.85 -2.78
C ALA A 26 4.18 -10.45 -1.88
N THR A 27 4.80 -9.29 -2.13
CA THR A 27 5.89 -8.77 -1.28
C THR A 27 5.40 -8.37 0.12
N VAL A 28 4.21 -7.78 0.24
CA VAL A 28 3.64 -7.39 1.54
C VAL A 28 3.49 -8.63 2.43
N GLU A 29 2.87 -9.69 1.90
CA GLU A 29 2.67 -10.94 2.64
C GLU A 29 4.00 -11.60 3.03
N LYS A 30 4.98 -11.63 2.11
CA LYS A 30 6.32 -12.18 2.38
C LYS A 30 7.02 -11.48 3.55
N TYR A 31 6.80 -10.19 3.72
CA TYR A 31 7.38 -9.41 4.81
C TYR A 31 6.49 -9.34 6.07
N GLY A 32 5.42 -10.12 6.13
CA GLY A 32 4.52 -10.18 7.29
C GLY A 32 3.60 -8.97 7.41
N GLY A 33 3.45 -8.20 6.34
CA GLY A 33 2.49 -7.11 6.26
C GLY A 33 1.07 -7.63 6.08
N LYS A 34 0.10 -6.93 6.64
CA LYS A 34 -1.33 -7.25 6.55
C LYS A 34 -2.10 -6.07 5.98
N TYR A 35 -2.97 -6.33 5.01
CA TYR A 35 -3.90 -5.31 4.52
C TYR A 35 -5.05 -5.12 5.51
N ILE A 36 -5.12 -3.95 6.15
CA ILE A 36 -6.24 -3.55 7.01
C ILE A 36 -7.28 -2.78 6.19
N VAL A 37 -6.81 -1.93 5.27
CA VAL A 37 -7.65 -1.22 4.29
C VAL A 37 -7.02 -1.42 2.92
N ARG A 38 -7.82 -1.78 1.90
CA ARG A 38 -7.32 -1.98 0.53
C ARG A 38 -8.27 -1.35 -0.50
N GLY A 39 -8.59 -0.08 -0.30
CA GLY A 39 -9.40 0.73 -1.21
C GLY A 39 -10.89 0.42 -1.18
N GLY A 40 -11.44 0.21 0.02
CA GLY A 40 -12.89 0.15 0.23
C GLY A 40 -13.56 1.53 0.15
N LYS A 41 -14.89 1.56 0.28
CA LYS A 41 -15.66 2.82 0.34
C LYS A 41 -15.06 3.72 1.43
N THR A 42 -14.69 4.95 1.04
CA THR A 42 -14.14 5.96 1.94
C THR A 42 -15.13 7.10 2.06
N GLU A 43 -15.40 7.53 3.29
CA GLU A 43 -16.32 8.62 3.61
C GLU A 43 -15.62 9.59 4.56
N VAL A 44 -15.65 10.88 4.22
CA VAL A 44 -14.97 11.92 5.00
C VAL A 44 -15.99 12.49 5.99
N LEU A 45 -15.75 12.25 7.27
CA LEU A 45 -16.67 12.66 8.34
C LEU A 45 -16.43 14.12 8.76
N GLU A 46 -15.18 14.58 8.71
CA GLU A 46 -14.76 15.93 9.08
C GLU A 46 -13.64 16.43 8.14
N GLY A 47 -13.62 17.73 7.87
CA GLY A 47 -12.64 18.37 6.99
C GLY A 47 -13.02 18.38 5.50
N ASP A 48 -12.08 18.79 4.66
CA ASP A 48 -12.26 18.99 3.21
C ASP A 48 -11.40 18.05 2.35
N TRP A 49 -10.79 17.03 2.97
CA TRP A 49 -10.03 16.01 2.28
C TRP A 49 -10.90 15.29 1.25
N LYS A 50 -10.33 14.98 0.08
CA LYS A 50 -11.01 14.25 -1.01
C LYS A 50 -10.19 13.02 -1.40
N PRO A 51 -10.10 12.02 -0.51
CA PRO A 51 -9.28 10.85 -0.76
C PRO A 51 -9.77 10.10 -1.99
N LYS A 52 -8.85 9.68 -2.85
CA LYS A 52 -9.18 8.78 -3.98
C LYS A 52 -9.28 7.33 -3.52
N ARG A 53 -8.14 6.69 -3.28
CA ARG A 53 -8.06 5.29 -2.82
C ARG A 53 -7.10 5.18 -1.66
N ILE A 54 -7.58 4.71 -0.52
CA ILE A 54 -6.75 4.53 0.68
C ILE A 54 -6.35 3.07 0.85
N VAL A 55 -5.07 2.85 1.13
CA VAL A 55 -4.50 1.55 1.52
C VAL A 55 -3.81 1.72 2.86
N VAL A 56 -4.07 0.80 3.78
CA VAL A 56 -3.43 0.73 5.10
C VAL A 56 -2.84 -0.66 5.27
N LEU A 57 -1.53 -0.71 5.50
CA LEU A 57 -0.79 -1.93 5.82
C LEU A 57 -0.39 -1.90 7.28
N GLU A 58 -0.57 -3.02 8.00
CA GLU A 58 -0.03 -3.24 9.33
C GLU A 58 1.19 -4.16 9.25
N PHE A 59 2.26 -3.80 9.97
CA PHE A 59 3.44 -4.62 10.20
C PHE A 59 3.67 -4.77 11.70
N GLU A 60 4.36 -5.84 12.11
CA GLU A 60 4.69 -6.10 13.53
C GLU A 60 5.57 -5.00 14.16
N SER A 61 6.41 -4.35 13.35
CA SER A 61 7.27 -3.25 13.76
C SER A 61 7.58 -2.28 12.62
N ALA A 62 8.06 -1.08 12.97
CA ALA A 62 8.48 -0.09 11.99
C ALA A 62 9.70 -0.57 11.17
N ASP A 63 10.57 -1.38 11.75
CA ASP A 63 11.73 -1.94 11.05
C ASP A 63 11.28 -2.94 9.99
N ARG A 64 10.30 -3.81 10.29
CA ARG A 64 9.71 -4.72 9.29
C ARG A 64 9.04 -3.96 8.14
N ALA A 65 8.34 -2.88 8.44
CA ALA A 65 7.74 -2.01 7.43
C ALA A 65 8.80 -1.37 6.51
N LYS A 66 9.94 -0.93 7.07
CA LYS A 66 11.07 -0.38 6.30
C LYS A 66 11.81 -1.45 5.51
N GLU A 67 12.00 -2.65 6.06
CA GLU A 67 12.60 -3.78 5.35
C GLU A 67 11.79 -4.15 4.11
N TRP A 68 10.46 -4.19 4.24
CA TRP A 68 9.57 -4.38 3.08
C TRP A 68 9.73 -3.25 2.05
N LEU A 69 9.69 -1.99 2.49
CA LEU A 69 9.76 -0.84 1.58
C LEU A 69 11.09 -0.79 0.79
N ASN A 70 12.15 -1.36 1.35
CA ASN A 70 13.51 -1.34 0.78
C ASN A 70 13.95 -2.70 0.21
N CYS A 71 13.05 -3.70 0.13
CA CYS A 71 13.43 -4.99 -0.45
C CYS A 71 13.57 -4.93 -1.97
N GLU A 72 14.41 -5.81 -2.51
CA GLU A 72 14.69 -5.87 -3.95
C GLU A 72 13.43 -6.26 -4.73
N GLU A 73 12.62 -7.15 -4.17
CA GLU A 73 11.39 -7.65 -4.78
C GLU A 73 10.29 -6.58 -4.89
N TYR A 74 10.32 -5.54 -4.04
CA TYR A 74 9.39 -4.40 -4.14
C TYR A 74 9.93 -3.28 -5.05
N ARG A 75 11.18 -3.34 -5.49
CA ARG A 75 11.80 -2.29 -6.31
C ARG A 75 11.10 -2.12 -7.65
N GLU A 76 10.90 -3.21 -8.40
CA GLU A 76 10.20 -3.17 -9.69
C GLU A 76 8.73 -2.74 -9.55
N PRO A 77 7.90 -3.32 -8.65
CA PRO A 77 6.54 -2.82 -8.43
C PRO A 77 6.50 -1.33 -8.07
N ARG A 78 7.47 -0.85 -7.30
CA ARG A 78 7.55 0.56 -6.91
C ARG A 78 7.82 1.51 -8.09
N GLU A 79 8.39 1.04 -9.19
CA GLU A 79 8.56 1.86 -10.41
C GLU A 79 7.28 1.93 -11.23
N MET A 80 6.44 0.89 -11.20
CA MET A 80 5.17 0.82 -11.96
C MET A 80 4.06 1.76 -11.45
N ARG A 81 4.22 2.34 -10.25
CA ARG A 81 3.18 3.15 -9.57
C ARG A 81 3.31 4.67 -9.84
N HIS A 82 4.11 5.06 -10.83
CA HIS A 82 4.36 6.45 -11.21
C HIS A 82 3.78 6.78 -12.59
#